data_AF-A0A378VWY0-F1
#
_entry.id   AF-A0A378VWY0-F1
#
_cell.length_a   1.000
_cell.length_b   1.000
_cell.length_c   1.000
_cell.angle_alpha   90.00
_cell.angle_beta   90.00
_cell.angle_gamma   90.00
#
_symmetry.space_group_name_H-M   'P 1'
#
loop_
_entity.id
_entity.type
_entity.pdbx_description
1 polymer ?
#
loop_
_entity_poly.entity_id
_entity_poly.type
_entity_poly.pdbx_seq_one_letter_code
_entity_poly.pdbx_strand_id
1 'polypeptide(L)' 'MNMKKWIAAALACSALALSACGGQGKDAAAPAANPGKVYRVASNAEFAPFESLDSKGNVEGFDVD' A
#
# COMPACT_ATOMS: atom_id res chain seq x y z
N MET A 1 -44.66 -17.81 17.62
CA MET A 1 -44.00 -17.31 16.37
C MET A 1 -43.50 -18.50 15.58
N ASN A 2 -43.96 -18.66 14.33
CA ASN A 2 -43.73 -19.89 13.54
C ASN A 2 -42.24 -20.14 13.28
N MET A 3 -41.73 -21.30 13.72
CA MET A 3 -40.34 -21.79 13.63
C MET A 3 -39.71 -21.65 12.23
N LYS A 4 -40.56 -21.65 11.19
CA LYS A 4 -40.18 -21.48 9.77
C LYS A 4 -39.68 -20.07 9.45
N LYS A 5 -40.14 -19.04 10.17
CA LYS A 5 -39.66 -17.65 10.04
C LYS A 5 -38.27 -17.45 10.63
N TRP A 6 -37.90 -18.26 11.64
CA TRP A 6 -36.60 -18.17 12.31
C TRP A 6 -35.47 -18.80 11.49
N ILE A 7 -35.75 -19.89 10.77
CA ILE A 7 -34.78 -20.53 9.87
C ILE A 7 -34.44 -19.60 8.68
N ALA A 8 -35.46 -18.94 8.11
CA ALA A 8 -35.25 -17.98 7.02
C ALA A 8 -34.39 -16.78 7.44
N ALA A 9 -34.58 -16.27 8.67
CA ALA A 9 -33.79 -15.18 9.21
C ALA A 9 -32.32 -15.58 9.45
N ALA A 10 -32.07 -16.79 9.95
CA ALA A 10 -30.71 -17.29 10.19
C ALA A 10 -29.92 -17.50 8.89
N LEU A 11 -30.56 -17.99 7.82
CA LEU A 11 -29.92 -18.17 6.51
C LEU A 11 -29.54 -16.83 5.87
N ALA A 12 -30.42 -15.82 5.98
CA ALA A 12 -30.17 -14.48 5.45
C ALA A 12 -29.00 -13.78 6.17
N CYS A 13 -28.91 -13.90 7.49
CA CYS A 13 -27.78 -13.36 8.26
C CYS A 13 -26.45 -14.06 7.94
N SER A 14 -26.49 -15.36 7.63
CA SER A 14 -25.28 -16.14 7.28
C SER A 14 -24.71 -15.71 5.93
N ALA A 15 -25.55 -15.42 4.94
CA ALA A 15 -25.11 -14.94 3.62
C ALA A 15 -24.43 -13.56 3.69
N LEU A 16 -24.90 -12.67 4.56
CA LEU A 16 -24.30 -11.36 4.80
C LEU A 16 -22.93 -11.48 5.50
N ALA A 17 -22.80 -12.39 6.46
CA ALA A 17 -21.54 -12.65 7.16
C ALA A 17 -20.44 -13.21 6.23
N LEU A 18 -20.80 -14.03 5.24
CA LEU A 18 -19.81 -14.55 4.27
C LEU A 18 -19.28 -13.46 3.32
N SER A 19 -20.09 -12.46 2.95
CA SER A 19 -19.62 -11.34 2.13
C SER A 19 -18.67 -10.37 2.84
N ALA A 20 -18.65 -10.40 4.18
CA ALA A 20 -17.79 -9.54 4.99
C ALA A 20 -16.39 -10.14 5.25
N CYS A 21 -16.24 -11.47 5.17
CA CYS A 21 -14.95 -12.16 5.39
C CYS A 21 -14.34 -12.78 4.11
N GLY A 22 -15.09 -12.85 3.00
CA GLY A 22 -14.64 -13.46 1.74
C GLY A 22 -14.24 -12.46 0.65
N GLY A 23 -14.20 -11.17 0.96
CA GLY A 23 -13.73 -10.15 0.04
C GLY A 23 -12.24 -10.32 -0.20
N GLN A 24 -11.88 -11.09 -1.24
CA GLN A 24 -10.56 -11.04 -1.84
C GLN A 24 -10.45 -9.68 -2.52
N GLY A 25 -10.15 -8.66 -1.69
CA GLY A 25 -9.82 -7.32 -2.13
C GLY A 25 -8.76 -7.49 -3.20
N LYS A 26 -9.13 -7.17 -4.43
CA LYS A 26 -8.15 -7.02 -5.49
C LYS A 26 -7.35 -5.81 -5.06
N ASP A 27 -6.19 -6.05 -4.44
CA ASP A 27 -5.29 -4.98 -4.05
C ASP A 27 -5.17 -4.07 -5.27
N ALA A 28 -5.62 -2.83 -5.11
CA ALA A 28 -5.53 -1.86 -6.17
C ALA A 28 -4.03 -1.77 -6.49
N ALA A 29 -3.68 -2.10 -7.74
CA ALA A 29 -2.32 -1.99 -8.19
C ALA A 29 -1.83 -0.58 -7.85
N ALA A 30 -0.64 -0.50 -7.24
CA ALA A 30 -0.04 0.79 -6.91
C ALA A 30 -0.08 1.67 -8.17
N PRO A 31 -0.49 2.94 -8.05
CA PRO A 31 -0.56 3.83 -9.19
C PRO A 31 0.81 3.88 -9.86
N ALA A 32 0.83 3.83 -11.20
CA ALA A 32 2.06 3.92 -11.95
C ALA A 32 2.86 5.16 -11.54
N ALA A 33 4.18 5.03 -11.47
CA ALA A 33 5.07 6.13 -11.15
C ALA A 33 4.73 7.32 -12.07
N ASN A 34 4.46 8.48 -11.47
CA ASN A 34 4.11 9.67 -12.24
C ASN A 34 5.41 10.37 -12.67
N PRO A 35 5.77 10.36 -13.96
CA PRO A 35 7.08 10.83 -14.42
C PRO A 35 7.31 12.34 -14.22
N GLY A 36 6.26 13.11 -13.90
CA GLY A 36 6.36 14.55 -13.62
C GLY A 36 6.45 14.92 -12.14
N LYS A 37 6.39 13.94 -11.22
CA LYS A 37 6.45 14.23 -9.78
C LYS A 37 7.90 14.27 -9.31
N VAL A 38 8.31 15.42 -8.79
CA VAL A 38 9.59 15.56 -8.07
C VAL A 38 9.38 15.21 -6.61
N TYR A 39 10.12 14.21 -6.13
CA TYR A 39 10.18 13.85 -4.71
C TYR A 39 11.37 14.57 -4.08
N ARG A 40 11.13 15.24 -2.95
CA ARG A 40 12.18 15.86 -2.14
C ARG A 40 12.51 14.90 -1.01
N VAL A 41 13.73 14.38 -1.01
CA VAL A 41 14.23 13.43 -0.02
C VAL A 41 15.32 14.12 0.79
N ALA A 42 15.26 14.02 2.11
CA ALA A 42 16.33 14.49 3.00
C ALA A 42 17.36 13.37 3.15
N SER A 43 18.63 13.72 3.08
CA SER A 43 19.78 12.81 3.04
C SER A 43 20.97 13.49 3.73
N ASN A 44 21.91 12.70 4.26
CA ASN A 44 23.17 13.17 4.82
C ASN A 44 24.30 13.03 3.79
N ALA A 45 24.70 14.12 3.13
CA ALA A 45 25.63 14.09 2.01
C ALA A 45 27.13 13.95 2.40
N GLU A 46 27.39 13.35 3.56
CA GLU A 46 28.74 13.13 4.11
C GLU A 46 28.98 11.67 4.53
N PHE A 47 28.16 10.73 4.05
CA PHE A 47 28.18 9.32 4.44
C PHE A 47 28.52 8.39 3.28
N ALA A 48 29.73 8.53 2.73
CA ALA A 48 30.24 7.60 1.72
C ALA A 48 30.35 6.16 2.27
N PRO A 49 30.04 5.12 1.46
CA PRO A 49 29.68 5.16 0.04
C PRO A 49 28.16 5.25 -0.23
N PHE A 50 27.34 5.54 0.78
CA PHE A 50 25.88 5.53 0.67
C PHE A 50 25.35 6.84 0.06
N GLU A 51 25.75 7.98 0.62
CA GLU A 51 25.31 9.30 0.18
C GLU A 51 26.42 10.31 0.49
N SER A 52 27.04 10.89 -0.54
CA SER A 52 28.12 11.86 -0.40
C SER A 52 28.17 12.88 -1.53
N LEU A 53 28.87 13.99 -1.33
CA LEU A 53 29.14 14.95 -2.40
C LEU A 53 30.36 14.54 -3.24
N ASP A 54 30.20 14.55 -4.57
CA ASP A 54 31.29 14.44 -5.53
C ASP A 54 32.16 15.72 -5.56
N SER A 55 33.26 15.69 -6.33
CA SER A 55 34.15 16.86 -6.50
C SER A 55 33.50 18.12 -7.11
N LYS A 56 32.29 18.00 -7.65
CA LYS A 56 31.50 19.10 -8.24
C LYS A 56 30.34 19.53 -7.32
N GLY A 57 30.16 18.87 -6.17
CA GLY A 57 29.08 19.13 -5.22
C GLY A 57 27.76 18.46 -5.57
N ASN A 58 27.74 17.45 -6.44
CA ASN A 58 26.55 16.63 -6.70
C ASN A 58 26.47 15.49 -5.67
N VAL A 59 25.26 15.11 -5.27
CA VAL A 59 25.07 13.93 -4.41
C VAL A 59 25.27 12.65 -5.24
N GLU A 60 26.08 11.72 -4.75
CA GLU A 60 26.35 10.39 -5.31
C GLU A 60 26.33 9.31 -4.21
N GLY A 61 26.22 8.04 -4.59
CA GLY A 61 26.32 6.89 -3.69
C GLY A 61 25.15 5.91 -3.81
N PHE A 62 25.24 4.81 -3.05
CA PHE A 62 24.27 3.71 -3.11
C PHE A 62 22.81 4.12 -2.84
N ASP A 63 22.57 5.13 -1.99
CA ASP A 63 21.21 5.60 -1.69
C ASP A 63 20.65 6.55 -2.78
N VAL A 64 21.50 7.04 -3.68
CA VAL A 64 21.14 7.91 -4.82
C VAL A 64 20.84 7.10 -6.08
N ASP A 65 21.62 6.05 -6.33
CA ASP A 65 21.50 5.14 -7.49
C ASP A 65 20.24 4.27 -7.46
#